data_AF-A0A3B8DF79-F1
#
_entry.id   AF-A0A3B8DF79-F1
#
_cell.length_a   1.000
_cell.length_b   1.000
_cell.length_c   1.000
_cell.angle_alpha   90.00
_cell.angle_beta   90.00
_cell.angle_gamma   90.00
#
_symmetry.space_group_name_H-M   'P 1'
#
loop_
_entity.id
_entity.type
_entity.pdbx_description
1 polymer ?
#
loop_
_entity_poly.entity_id
_entity_poly.type
_entity_poly.pdbx_seq_one_letter_code
_entity_poly.pdbx_strand_id
1 'polypeptide(L)'
;ADRPGLMSELARALRSVSARAVRAEIATVGGRTRSVLELDVSGPHDGKGTSSSRPALQAALRAVLLSREELLAAECYKRQRFSAHLARV
;
A
#
# COMPACT_ATOMS: atom_id res chain seq x y z
N ALA A 1 -4.46 -9.24 0.72
CA ALA A 1 -5.73 -8.95 0.03
C ALA A 1 -5.93 -7.44 0.06
N ASP A 2 -6.61 -6.86 -0.92
CA ASP A 2 -6.96 -5.45 -0.86
C ASP A 2 -7.88 -5.21 0.33
N ARG A 3 -7.61 -4.14 1.07
CA ARG A 3 -8.43 -3.70 2.18
C ARG A 3 -8.60 -2.19 2.14
N PRO A 4 -9.74 -1.67 2.63
CA PRO A 4 -9.89 -0.23 2.87
C PRO A 4 -8.73 0.28 3.72
N GLY A 5 -8.22 1.48 3.41
CA GLY A 5 -7.12 2.07 4.17
C GLY A 5 -5.71 1.61 3.78
N LEU A 6 -5.55 0.54 2.99
CA LEU A 6 -4.24 0.00 2.61
C LEU A 6 -3.29 1.07 2.02
N MET A 7 -3.78 1.95 1.15
CA MET A 7 -2.96 3.01 0.55
C MET A 7 -2.55 4.08 1.58
N SER A 8 -3.41 4.40 2.54
CA SER A 8 -3.11 5.34 3.63
C SER A 8 -2.04 4.78 4.55
N GLU A 9 -2.12 3.49 4.88
CA GLU A 9 -1.11 2.80 5.67
C GLU A 9 0.23 2.69 4.96
N LEU A 10 0.20 2.36 3.66
CA LEU A 10 1.39 2.35 2.81
C LEU A 10 2.06 3.73 2.84
N ALA A 11 1.30 4.80 2.64
CA ALA A 11 1.83 6.16 2.70
C ALA A 11 2.40 6.52 4.09
N ARG A 12 1.77 6.05 5.17
CA ARG A 12 2.28 6.24 6.55
C ARG A 12 3.61 5.51 6.76
N ALA A 13 3.71 4.26 6.29
CA ALA A 13 4.92 3.45 6.40
C ALA A 13 6.10 4.02 5.58
N LEU A 14 5.81 4.61 4.41
CA LEU A 14 6.84 5.30 3.63
C LEU A 14 7.34 6.57 4.34
N ARG A 15 6.43 7.37 4.90
CA ARG A 15 6.80 8.57 5.68
C ARG A 15 7.61 8.23 6.94
N SER A 16 7.32 7.11 7.61
CA SER A 16 8.07 6.71 8.82
C SER A 16 9.54 6.36 8.56
N VAL A 17 9.90 6.11 7.29
CA VAL A 17 11.29 5.85 6.89
C VAL A 17 11.85 6.99 6.01
N SER A 18 11.21 8.16 6.02
CA SER A 18 11.58 9.31 5.19
C SER A 18 11.68 8.99 3.69
N ALA A 19 10.96 7.97 3.22
CA ALA A 19 10.87 7.64 1.80
C ALA A 19 9.76 8.45 1.13
N ARG A 20 10.05 8.99 -0.05
CA ARG A 20 9.11 9.75 -0.87
C ARG A 20 8.83 9.02 -2.17
N ALA A 21 7.57 8.78 -2.50
CA ALA A 21 7.20 8.27 -3.82
C ALA A 21 7.41 9.37 -4.87
N VAL A 22 8.24 9.08 -5.87
CA VAL A 22 8.45 9.96 -7.04
C VAL A 22 7.58 9.55 -8.21
N ARG A 23 7.20 8.27 -8.27
CA ARG A 23 6.26 7.73 -9.25
C ARG A 23 5.43 6.63 -8.61
N ALA A 24 4.14 6.60 -8.95
CA ALA A 24 3.21 5.58 -8.49
C ALA A 24 2.32 5.15 -9.65
N GLU A 25 2.40 3.87 -9.99
CA GLU A 25 1.46 3.22 -10.90
C GLU A 25 0.57 2.28 -10.08
N ILE A 26 -0.75 2.44 -10.20
CA ILE A 26 -1.72 1.63 -9.46
C ILE A 26 -2.77 1.14 -10.46
N ALA A 27 -3.03 -0.16 -10.45
CA ALA A 27 -4.01 -0.79 -11.32
C ALA A 27 -4.77 -1.89 -10.57
N THR A 28 -6.01 -2.13 -10.97
CA THR A 28 -6.79 -3.28 -10.48
C THR A 28 -6.76 -4.38 -11.54
N VAL A 29 -6.18 -5.53 -11.22
CA VAL A 29 -6.03 -6.69 -12.11
C VAL A 29 -6.65 -7.91 -11.45
N GLY A 30 -7.67 -8.51 -12.07
CA GLY A 30 -8.35 -9.70 -11.53
C GLY A 30 -9.02 -9.45 -10.17
N GLY A 31 -9.54 -8.24 -9.94
CA GLY A 31 -10.15 -7.85 -8.67
C GLY A 31 -9.18 -7.63 -7.52
N ARG A 32 -7.88 -7.45 -7.80
CA ARG A 32 -6.82 -7.14 -6.84
C ARG A 32 -6.04 -5.92 -7.27
N THR A 33 -5.61 -5.11 -6.33
CA THR A 33 -4.81 -3.92 -6.53
C THR A 33 -3.37 -4.36 -6.71
N ARG A 34 -2.77 -3.91 -7.80
CA ARG A 34 -1.34 -3.99 -8.08
C ARG A 34 -0.80 -2.57 -8.05
N SER A 35 0.34 -2.39 -7.41
CA SER A 35 1.02 -1.11 -7.39
C SER A 35 2.51 -1.28 -7.64
N VAL A 36 3.09 -0.35 -8.38
CA VAL A 36 4.53 -0.19 -8.59
C VAL A 36 4.89 1.22 -8.13
N LEU A 37 5.86 1.31 -7.23
CA LEU A 37 6.30 2.57 -6.65
C LEU A 37 7.79 2.77 -6.91
N GLU A 38 8.14 3.94 -7.43
CA GLU A 38 9.51 4.42 -7.44
C GLU A 38 9.68 5.37 -6.26
N LEU A 39 10.67 5.07 -5.41
CA LEU A 39 10.87 5.75 -4.14
C LEU A 39 12.22 6.45 -4.15
N ASP A 40 12.21 7.72 -3.78
CA ASP A 40 13.38 8.44 -3.32
C ASP A 40 13.55 8.18 -1.82
N VAL A 41 14.71 7.64 -1.46
CA VAL A 41 15.07 7.28 -0.08
C VAL A 41 16.32 8.06 0.37
N SER A 42 16.66 9.13 -0.34
CA SER A 42 17.67 10.08 0.11
C SER A 42 17.08 10.97 1.21
N GLY A 43 17.66 10.91 2.41
CA GLY A 43 17.28 11.82 3.49
C GLY A 43 17.64 13.27 3.14
N PRO A 44 17.07 14.28 3.82
CA PRO A 44 17.33 15.70 3.53
C PRO A 44 18.76 16.18 3.86
N HIS A 45 19.66 15.30 4.29
CA HIS A 45 21.06 15.62 4.50
C HIS A 45 21.90 14.34 4.41
N ASP A 46 23.15 14.52 3.97
CA ASP A 46 24.24 13.54 3.93
C ASP A 46 24.25 12.56 2.73
N GLY A 47 25.12 12.91 1.78
CA GLY A 47 25.60 12.05 0.70
C GLY A 47 26.47 10.90 1.19
N LYS A 48 25.98 10.09 2.13
CA LYS A 48 26.67 8.89 2.60
C LYS A 48 25.71 7.75 2.91
N GLY A 49 25.69 6.76 2.02
CA GLY A 49 25.44 5.37 2.38
C GLY A 49 24.02 4.86 2.16
N THR A 50 23.75 4.43 0.92
CA THR A 50 22.59 3.66 0.42
C THR A 50 22.34 2.30 1.13
N SER A 51 22.98 1.97 2.26
CA SER A 51 22.91 0.65 2.88
C SER A 51 21.94 0.54 4.08
N SER A 52 21.63 1.65 4.77
CA SER A 52 20.78 1.63 5.97
C SER A 52 19.27 1.75 5.69
N SER A 53 18.87 2.24 4.50
CA SER A 53 17.47 2.57 4.22
C SER A 53 16.63 1.39 3.70
N ARG A 54 17.23 0.46 2.96
CA ARG A 54 16.52 -0.72 2.41
C ARG A 54 15.93 -1.65 3.47
N PRO A 55 16.65 -2.09 4.52
CA PRO A 55 16.08 -2.99 5.52
C PRO A 55 14.96 -2.33 6.34
N ALA A 56 15.09 -1.04 6.67
CA ALA A 56 14.04 -0.29 7.36
C ALA A 56 12.78 -0.15 6.51
N LEU A 57 12.93 0.18 5.21
CA LEU A 57 11.83 0.22 4.25
C LEU A 57 11.16 -1.16 4.11
N GLN A 58 11.95 -2.22 3.99
CA GLN A 58 11.40 -3.58 3.90
C GLN A 58 10.62 -3.97 5.16
N ALA A 59 11.13 -3.64 6.34
CA ALA A 59 10.45 -3.89 7.61
C ALA A 59 9.12 -3.11 7.70
N ALA A 60 9.12 -1.83 7.34
CA ALA A 60 7.92 -0.99 7.33
C ALA A 60 6.85 -1.53 6.38
N LEU A 61 7.23 -1.93 5.16
CA LEU A 61 6.30 -2.53 4.19
C LEU A 61 5.78 -3.90 4.64
N ARG A 62 6.64 -4.74 5.26
CA ARG A 62 6.20 -6.01 5.85
C ARG A 62 5.19 -5.80 6.98
N ALA A 63 5.37 -4.77 7.81
CA ALA A 63 4.43 -4.46 8.88
C ALA A 63 3.03 -4.15 8.35
N VAL A 64 2.93 -3.41 7.23
CA VAL A 64 1.64 -3.16 6.55
C VAL A 64 1.00 -4.48 6.09
N LEU A 65 1.78 -5.35 5.45
CA LEU A 65 1.27 -6.64 4.95
C LEU A 65 0.87 -7.62 6.05
N LEU A 66 1.55 -7.58 7.20
CA LEU A 66 1.33 -8.48 8.34
C LEU A 66 0.40 -7.90 9.41
N SER A 67 -0.14 -6.69 9.20
CA SER A 67 -1.12 -6.07 10.11
C SER A 67 -2.34 -7.01 10.25
N ARG A 68 -2.43 -7.64 11.43
CA ARG A 68 -3.38 -8.71 11.80
C ARG A 68 -4.80 -8.20 11.97
N GLU A 69 -4.98 -6.97 12.45
CA GLU A 69 -6.30 -6.40 12.76
C GLU A 69 -7.17 -6.23 11.52
N GLU A 70 -6.60 -5.77 10.40
CA GLU A 70 -7.41 -5.55 9.20
C GLU A 70 -7.41 -6.75 8.25
N LEU A 71 -6.57 -7.77 8.49
CA LEU A 71 -6.68 -9.08 7.85
C LEU A 71 -7.98 -9.79 8.28
N LEU A 72 -8.35 -9.64 9.56
CA LEU A 72 -9.63 -10.12 10.09
C LEU A 72 -10.81 -9.26 9.61
N ALA A 73 -10.61 -7.95 9.45
CA ALA A 73 -11.62 -7.07 8.85
C ALA A 73 -11.79 -7.32 7.32
N ALA A 74 -10.77 -7.80 6.61
CA ALA A 74 -10.87 -8.13 5.18
C ALA A 74 -11.95 -9.18 4.86
N GLU A 75 -12.25 -10.09 5.79
CA GLU A 75 -13.29 -11.11 5.63
C GLU A 75 -14.71 -10.54 5.55
N CYS A 76 -14.96 -9.32 6.06
CA CYS A 76 -16.26 -8.66 5.98
C CYS A 76 -16.41 -7.65 4.81
N TYR A 77 -15.33 -7.34 4.07
CA TYR A 77 -15.36 -6.36 2.97
C TYR A 77 -15.76 -6.94 1.59
N LYS A 78 -16.26 -8.18 1.55
CA LYS A 78 -16.90 -8.79 0.37
C LYS A 78 -18.39 -9.11 0.57
N ARG A 79 -19.18 -8.20 1.17
CA ARG A 79 -20.59 -8.08 0.70
C ARG A 79 -20.60 -7.21 -0.55
N GLN A 80 -20.22 -7.85 -1.67
CA GLN A 80 -20.42 -7.34 -3.01
C GLN A 80 -21.93 -7.24 -3.25
N ARG A 81 -22.52 -6.11 -2.86
CA ARG A 81 -23.86 -5.74 -3.29
C ARG A 81 -23.72 -5.39 -4.77
N PHE A 82 -23.88 -6.39 -5.64
CA PHE A 82 -24.25 -6.10 -7.02
C PHE A 82 -25.48 -5.20 -6.93
N SER A 83 -25.35 -3.95 -7.34
CA SER A 83 -26.53 -3.13 -7.59
C SER A 83 -27.28 -3.84 -8.71
N ALA A 84 -28.37 -4.50 -8.36
CA ALA A 84 -29.32 -5.02 -9.32
C ALA A 84 -29.98 -3.84 -10.03
N HIS A 85 -29.27 -3.19 -10.95
CA HIS A 85 -29.89 -2.39 -11.97
C HIS A 85 -30.27 -3.31 -13.13
N LEU A 86 -31.29 -4.13 -12.88
CA LEU A 86 -32.20 -4.55 -13.95
C LEU A 86 -32.99 -3.31 -14.37
N ALA A 87 -32.38 -2.47 -15.22
CA ALA A 87 -33.17 -1.54 -16.02
C ALA A 87 -33.71 -2.34 -17.22
N ARG A 88 -34.92 -2.88 -17.06
CA ARG A 88 -35.77 -3.27 -18.19
C ARG A 88 -36.07 -2.00 -18.99
N VAL A 89 -35.63 -1.95 -20.24
CA VAL A 89 -36.32 -1.26 -21.34
C VAL A 89 -36.28 -2.19 -22.53
#